data_AF-A0A3B8SV56-F1
#
_entry.id   AF-A0A3B8SV56-F1
#
_cell.length_a   1.000
_cell.length_b   1.000
_cell.length_c   1.000
_cell.angle_alpha   90.00
_cell.angle_beta   90.00
_cell.angle_gamma   90.00
#
_symmetry.space_group_name_H-M   'P 1'
#
loop_
_entity.id
_entity.type
_entity.pdbx_description
1 polymer ?
#
loop_
_entity_poly.entity_id
_entity_poly.type
_entity_poly.pdbx_seq_one_letter_code
_entity_poly.pdbx_strand_id
1 'polypeptide(L)' 'MAKKISTKKNLTGNRRSHALNATKHAQKPNFQKVTINGTKVILTAREARTMKKEEEA' A
#
# COMPACT_ATOMS: atom_id res chain seq x y z
N MET A 1 -3.26 -15.65 11.68
CA MET A 1 -2.79 -14.99 10.44
C MET A 1 -3.18 -13.51 10.51
N ALA A 2 -2.35 -12.57 10.07
CA ALA A 2 -2.69 -11.14 10.18
C ALA A 2 -3.81 -10.77 9.21
N LYS A 3 -4.86 -10.09 9.68
CA LYS A 3 -6.01 -9.71 8.85
C LYS A 3 -5.64 -8.51 7.97
N LYS A 4 -5.96 -8.57 6.67
CA LYS A 4 -5.83 -7.41 5.77
C LYS A 4 -6.96 -6.44 6.04
N ILE A 5 -6.63 -5.28 6.58
CA ILE A 5 -7.60 -4.22 6.89
C ILE A 5 -7.67 -3.20 5.74
N SER A 6 -6.55 -2.96 5.04
CA SER A 6 -6.52 -1.99 3.94
C SER A 6 -7.44 -2.42 2.78
N THR A 7 -8.31 -1.52 2.36
CA THR A 7 -9.20 -1.68 1.18
C THR A 7 -8.47 -1.39 -0.13
N LYS A 8 -7.23 -0.89 -0.08
CA LYS A 8 -6.48 -0.50 -1.27
C LYS A 8 -6.18 -1.72 -2.15
N LYS A 9 -6.55 -1.59 -3.43
CA LYS A 9 -6.28 -2.56 -4.49
C LYS A 9 -5.09 -2.12 -5.34
N ASN A 10 -4.52 -3.05 -6.08
CA ASN A 10 -3.51 -2.73 -7.09
C ASN A 10 -4.18 -1.90 -8.19
N LEU A 11 -3.50 -0.86 -8.65
CA LEU A 11 -3.94 -0.09 -9.81
C LEU A 11 -3.28 -0.67 -11.06
N THR A 12 -3.95 -0.59 -12.20
CA THR A 12 -3.39 -1.00 -13.50
C THR A 12 -3.11 0.23 -14.34
N GLY A 13 -2.02 0.21 -15.11
CA GLY A 13 -1.65 1.28 -16.01
C GLY A 13 -0.71 0.82 -17.12
N ASN A 14 -0.21 1.77 -17.90
CA ASN A 14 0.79 1.53 -18.92
C ASN A 14 2.10 2.24 -18.56
N ARG A 15 3.23 1.55 -18.69
CA ARG A 15 4.55 2.18 -18.75
C ARG A 15 4.78 2.74 -20.16
N ARG A 16 5.61 3.78 -20.23
CA ARG A 16 5.99 4.45 -21.47
C ARG A 16 7.50 4.39 -21.64
N SER A 17 7.96 4.10 -22.85
CA SER A 17 9.37 4.25 -23.22
C SER A 17 9.71 5.70 -23.56
N HIS A 18 10.97 5.96 -23.90
CA HIS A 18 11.41 7.26 -24.42
C HIS A 18 10.64 7.68 -25.70
N ALA A 19 10.30 6.71 -26.55
CA ALA A 19 9.44 6.92 -27.72
C ALA A 19 7.93 6.74 -27.42
N LEU A 20 7.51 6.78 -26.14
CA LEU A 20 6.12 6.62 -25.66
C LEU A 20 5.42 5.27 -25.96
N ASN A 21 6.17 4.22 -26.33
CA ASN A 21 5.60 2.90 -26.56
C ASN A 21 4.92 2.35 -25.29
N ALA A 22 3.71 1.81 -25.45
CA ALA A 22 2.88 1.34 -24.34
C ALA A 22 3.23 -0.08 -23.93
N THR A 23 3.56 -0.31 -22.65
CA THR A 23 3.62 -1.67 -22.07
C THR A 23 2.76 -1.75 -20.82
N LYS A 24 2.03 -2.85 -20.63
CA LYS A 24 1.11 -3.03 -19.49
C LYS A 24 1.88 -3.18 -18.17
N HIS A 25 1.38 -2.60 -17.09
CA HIS A 25 1.95 -2.76 -15.75
C HIS A 25 0.90 -2.60 -14.63
N ALA A 26 1.16 -3.17 -13.46
CA ALA A 26 0.35 -3.01 -12.25
C ALA A 26 1.11 -2.27 -11.15
N GLN A 27 0.57 -1.15 -10.67
CA GLN A 27 1.07 -0.42 -9.51
C GLN A 27 0.63 -1.11 -8.22
N LYS A 28 1.59 -1.79 -7.58
CA LYS A 28 1.37 -2.51 -6.32
C LYS A 28 1.71 -1.60 -5.13
N PRO A 29 0.79 -1.38 -4.18
CA PRO A 29 1.10 -0.68 -2.95
C PRO A 29 1.92 -1.57 -2.02
N ASN A 30 2.78 -0.96 -1.20
CA ASN A 30 3.63 -1.68 -0.25
C ASN A 30 2.80 -2.10 0.97
N PHE A 31 2.39 -3.37 1.04
CA PHE A 31 1.73 -3.95 2.20
C PHE A 31 2.74 -4.38 3.26
N GLN A 32 2.48 -4.04 4.52
CA GLN A 32 3.32 -4.35 5.68
C GLN A 32 2.46 -4.94 6.79
N LYS A 33 3.03 -5.89 7.54
CA LYS A 33 2.43 -6.39 8.78
C LYS A 33 2.81 -5.42 9.90
N VAL A 34 1.82 -4.77 10.50
CA VAL A 34 2.01 -3.80 11.58
C VAL A 34 1.23 -4.28 12.81
N THR A 35 1.78 -4.08 14.00
CA THR A 35 1.08 -4.32 15.25
C THR A 35 0.39 -3.03 15.69
N ILE A 36 -0.92 -3.05 15.81
CA ILE A 36 -1.73 -1.93 16.30
C ILE A 36 -2.53 -2.43 17.49
N ASN A 37 -2.40 -1.77 18.65
CA ASN A 37 -3.10 -2.13 19.89
C ASN A 37 -3.02 -3.64 20.24
N GLY A 38 -1.83 -4.23 20.09
CA GLY A 38 -1.57 -5.66 20.36
C GLY A 38 -2.03 -6.63 19.27
N THR A 39 -2.74 -6.17 18.23
CA THR A 39 -3.20 -7.01 17.11
C THR A 39 -2.33 -6.86 15.86
N LYS A 40 -2.05 -7.97 15.17
CA LYS A 40 -1.27 -7.97 13.91
C LYS A 40 -2.19 -7.76 12.71
N VAL A 41 -1.99 -6.67 11.99
CA VAL A 41 -2.81 -6.27 10.85
C VAL A 41 -1.94 -6.02 9.61
N ILE A 42 -2.52 -6.20 8.42
CA ILE A 42 -1.85 -5.87 7.15
C ILE A 42 -2.44 -4.57 6.60
N LEU A 43 -1.57 -3.57 6.48
CA LEU A 43 -1.88 -2.23 5.98
C LEU A 43 -0.86 -1.81 4.93
N THR A 44 -1.14 -0.74 4.19
CA THR A 44 -0.12 -0.14 3.33
C THR A 44 0.82 0.74 4.15
N ALA A 45 2.06 0.88 3.69
CA ALA A 45 3.07 1.72 4.34
C ALA A 45 2.60 3.18 4.53
N ARG A 46 1.78 3.70 3.61
CA ARG A 46 1.23 5.07 3.69
C ARG A 46 0.17 5.18 4.77
N GLU A 47 -0.76 4.22 4.85
CA GLU A 47 -1.79 4.18 5.90
C GLU A 47 -1.15 4.02 7.28
N ALA A 48 -0.17 3.12 7.42
CA ALA A 48 0.56 2.92 8.66
C ALA A 48 1.30 4.19 9.12
N ARG A 49 1.85 4.98 8.18
CA ARG A 49 2.47 6.27 8.50
C ARG A 49 1.45 7.29 8.98
N THR A 50 0.27 7.35 8.38
CA THR A 50 -0.79 8.29 8.80
C THR A 50 -1.27 7.97 10.21
N MET A 51 -1.52 6.68 10.51
CA MET A 51 -1.94 6.24 11.85
C MET A 51 -0.92 6.62 12.93
N LYS A 52 0.37 6.40 12.68
CA LYS A 52 1.44 6.82 13.62
C LYS A 52 1.44 8.32 13.89
N LYS A 53 1.17 9.14 12.87
CA LYS A 53 1.10 10.59 13.03
C LYS A 53 -0.12 11.03 13.83
N GLU A 54 -1.25 10.36 13.65
CA GLU A 54 -2.48 10.62 14.42
C GLU A 54 -2.35 10.16 15.88
N GLU A 55 -1.55 9.13 16.17
CA GLU A 55 -1.24 8.70 17.55
C GLU A 55 -0.28 9.65 18.29
N GLU A 56 0.60 10.34 17.55
CA GLU A 56 1.60 11.28 18.11
C GLU A 56 1.05 12.70 18.31
N ALA A 57 -0.08 13.05 17.69
CA ALA A 57 -0.71 14.37 17.72
C ALA A 57 -1.81 14.47 18.78
#